data_AF-A0A535J496-F1
#
_entry.id   AF-A0A535J496-F1
#
_cell.length_a   1.000
_cell.length_b   1.000
_cell.length_c   1.000
_cell.angle_alpha   90.00
_cell.angle_beta   90.00
_cell.angle_gamma   90.00
#
_symmetry.space_group_name_H-M   'P 1'
#
loop_
_entity.id
_entity.type
_entity.pdbx_description
1 polymer ?
#
loop_
_entity_poly.entity_id
_entity_poly.type
_entity_poly.pdbx_seq_one_letter_code
_entity_poly.pdbx_strand_id
1 'polypeptide(L)'
;MLQVLVAWAIVALLVVVFRPMNVRAVGTGVNLDQWATIDAAWQNGDLNGNNSAYPEGGVVPFRLAIEGLNTGSHTIHINYDFTAGGHKAYDFLASWNAWRSPPLCGTGGGGRSSMCPGLPGSSSHAFPADPYVANGLSVTGAEVWSGMSRRLTIWGGTITSISGPVHGGSVNANSTADYVVHFTSTGSAVLLAWGGHLAQSGYWDRAAGGARDGASTVSGAPWHMRTLNLDNAGARNQDRSIQRSAIVGELAVNVPATPTPRPTAPQAPGPTPTRAPGTTNPPNSPATPRPFFSPPPTSTLGRDIADGDAPDLRLFVLLSAVGGIAAWRGIVARRGRGAPRN
;
A
#
# COMPACT_ATOMS: atom_id res chain seq x y z
N MET A 1 13.43 -84.08 -52.19
CA MET A 1 13.63 -83.90 -50.74
C MET A 1 14.69 -82.81 -50.57
N LEU A 2 14.26 -81.55 -50.46
CA LEU A 2 14.01 -80.83 -49.20
C LEU A 2 15.32 -80.28 -48.62
N GLN A 3 15.56 -78.97 -48.75
CA GLN A 3 16.03 -78.10 -47.66
C GLN A 3 15.66 -76.64 -47.99
N VAL A 4 14.63 -76.13 -47.32
CA VAL A 4 14.31 -74.69 -47.25
C VAL A 4 14.90 -74.18 -45.95
N LEU A 5 15.84 -73.25 -46.04
CA LEU A 5 16.39 -72.52 -44.89
C LEU A 5 15.40 -71.41 -44.50
N VAL A 6 14.80 -71.52 -43.32
CA VAL A 6 13.97 -70.47 -42.71
C VAL A 6 14.85 -69.69 -41.73
N ALA A 7 15.15 -68.44 -42.05
CA ALA A 7 15.78 -67.49 -41.15
C ALA A 7 14.71 -66.88 -40.23
N TRP A 8 14.87 -67.07 -38.92
CA TRP A 8 14.02 -66.44 -37.91
C TRP A 8 14.63 -65.10 -37.50
N ALA A 9 13.94 -64.00 -37.81
CA ALA A 9 14.25 -62.68 -37.26
C ALA A 9 13.52 -62.49 -35.92
N ILE A 10 14.26 -62.38 -34.83
CA ILE A 10 13.72 -62.00 -33.52
C ILE A 10 13.61 -60.48 -33.49
N VAL A 11 12.39 -59.95 -33.54
CA VAL A 11 12.11 -58.54 -33.29
C VAL A 11 11.94 -58.35 -31.78
N ALA A 12 12.93 -57.75 -31.13
CA ALA A 12 12.82 -57.33 -29.73
C ALA A 12 11.93 -56.09 -29.65
N LEU A 13 10.71 -56.26 -29.16
CA LEU A 13 9.77 -55.16 -28.88
C LEU A 13 10.20 -54.45 -27.59
N LEU A 14 10.81 -53.27 -27.71
CA LEU A 14 11.13 -52.41 -26.58
C LEU A 14 9.83 -51.71 -26.09
N VAL A 15 9.20 -52.26 -25.06
CA VAL A 15 8.05 -51.61 -24.40
C VAL A 15 8.57 -50.48 -23.50
N VAL A 16 8.52 -49.24 -24.00
CA VAL A 16 8.74 -48.06 -23.17
C VAL A 16 7.55 -47.90 -22.23
N VAL A 17 7.70 -48.36 -20.98
CA VAL A 17 6.72 -48.12 -19.92
C VAL A 17 6.81 -46.64 -19.54
N PHE A 18 5.95 -45.81 -20.14
CA PHE A 18 5.71 -44.46 -19.66
C PHE A 18 5.10 -44.55 -18.26
N ARG A 19 5.93 -44.41 -17.22
CA ARG A 19 5.41 -44.13 -15.88
C ARG A 19 4.78 -42.74 -15.96
N PRO A 20 3.48 -42.57 -15.64
CA PRO A 20 2.95 -41.23 -15.47
C PRO A 20 3.78 -40.57 -14.37
N MET A 21 4.50 -39.50 -14.72
CA MET A 21 5.04 -38.60 -13.71
C MET A 21 3.84 -38.07 -12.95
N ASN A 22 3.69 -38.49 -11.69
CA ASN A 22 2.74 -37.87 -10.78
C ASN A 22 3.26 -36.46 -10.53
N VAL A 23 2.88 -35.51 -11.39
CA VAL A 23 3.04 -34.08 -11.10
C VAL A 23 2.16 -33.84 -9.88
N ARG A 24 2.77 -33.71 -8.71
CA ARG A 24 2.04 -33.17 -7.56
C ARG A 24 1.62 -31.77 -7.98
N ALA A 25 0.30 -31.54 -8.06
CA ALA A 25 -0.22 -30.19 -8.16
C ALA A 25 0.33 -29.41 -6.95
N VAL A 26 1.25 -28.48 -7.19
CA VAL A 26 1.63 -27.50 -6.18
C VAL A 26 0.38 -26.68 -5.96
N GLY A 27 -0.23 -26.80 -4.78
CA GLY A 27 -1.44 -26.07 -4.46
C GLY A 27 -1.22 -24.57 -4.62
N THR A 28 -2.24 -23.85 -5.09
CA THR A 28 -2.15 -22.40 -5.28
C THR A 28 -1.75 -21.72 -3.97
N GLY A 29 -0.66 -20.96 -4.01
CA GLY A 29 -0.15 -20.17 -2.90
C GLY A 29 -0.53 -18.70 -3.08
N VAL A 30 -0.95 -18.03 -2.01
CA VAL A 30 -1.28 -16.60 -2.01
C VAL A 30 -0.58 -15.97 -0.83
N ASN A 31 0.28 -14.98 -1.08
CA ASN A 31 1.01 -14.30 -0.03
C ASN A 31 0.95 -12.78 -0.21
N LEU A 32 0.24 -12.12 0.70
CA LEU A 32 0.17 -10.68 0.81
C LEU A 32 1.34 -10.19 1.69
N ASP A 33 2.06 -9.17 1.25
CA ASP A 33 3.05 -8.48 2.08
C ASP A 33 2.79 -6.98 2.03
N GLN A 34 3.27 -6.29 3.06
CA GLN A 34 3.28 -4.84 3.17
C GLN A 34 4.69 -4.35 3.45
N TRP A 35 5.02 -3.15 3.01
CA TRP A 35 6.37 -2.61 3.19
C TRP A 35 6.56 -2.02 4.59
N ALA A 36 7.66 -2.35 5.26
CA ALA A 36 8.07 -1.71 6.51
C ALA A 36 9.17 -0.68 6.24
N THR A 37 8.90 0.60 6.52
CA THR A 37 9.77 1.70 6.10
C THR A 37 11.04 1.84 6.93
N ILE A 38 11.02 1.50 8.22
CA ILE A 38 12.20 1.55 9.09
C ILE A 38 13.10 0.35 8.81
N ASP A 39 12.50 -0.84 8.75
CA ASP A 39 13.23 -2.08 8.44
C ASP A 39 13.73 -2.14 6.99
N ALA A 40 13.14 -1.32 6.10
CA ALA A 40 13.38 -1.34 4.66
C ALA A 40 13.23 -2.76 4.07
N ALA A 41 12.19 -3.47 4.48
CA ALA A 41 11.91 -4.84 4.07
C ALA A 41 10.41 -5.07 3.88
N TRP A 42 10.07 -6.07 3.07
CA TRP A 42 8.69 -6.57 3.03
C TRP A 42 8.38 -7.32 4.33
N GLN A 43 7.16 -7.17 4.81
CA GLN A 43 6.68 -7.81 6.04
C GLN A 43 5.40 -8.60 5.78
N ASN A 44 5.31 -9.75 6.44
CA ASN A 44 4.11 -10.58 6.50
C ASN A 44 3.34 -10.37 7.81
N GLY A 45 3.91 -9.61 8.75
CA GLY A 45 3.29 -9.23 10.00
C GLY A 45 2.83 -7.78 10.01
N ASP A 46 2.39 -7.33 11.17
CA ASP A 46 1.80 -6.01 11.35
C ASP A 46 2.84 -4.88 11.27
N LEU A 47 2.46 -3.78 10.63
CA LEU A 47 3.25 -2.55 10.71
C LEU A 47 2.97 -1.84 12.03
N ASN A 48 4.01 -1.38 12.69
CA ASN A 48 3.92 -0.63 13.94
C ASN A 48 5.10 0.35 14.06
N GLY A 49 5.11 1.17 15.11
CA GLY A 49 6.14 2.20 15.29
C GLY A 49 7.59 1.70 15.41
N ASN A 50 7.82 0.41 15.63
CA ASN A 50 9.18 -0.15 15.67
C ASN A 50 9.73 -0.45 14.27
N ASN A 51 8.88 -0.86 13.33
CA ASN A 51 9.29 -1.28 11.99
C ASN A 51 8.89 -0.30 10.88
N SER A 52 8.01 0.66 11.19
CA SER A 52 7.40 1.53 10.19
C SER A 52 7.12 2.93 10.71
N ALA A 53 7.25 3.87 9.78
CA ALA A 53 6.95 5.28 9.91
C ALA A 53 6.29 5.76 8.61
N TYR A 54 5.00 6.10 8.68
CA TYR A 54 4.16 6.59 7.59
C TYR A 54 3.44 7.86 8.00
N PRO A 55 3.48 8.95 7.23
CA PRO A 55 2.59 10.09 7.46
C PRO A 55 1.16 9.76 7.00
N GLU A 56 0.16 10.41 7.59
CA GLU A 56 -1.12 10.58 6.89
C GLU A 56 -0.87 11.20 5.51
N GLY A 57 -1.60 10.74 4.49
CA GLY A 57 -1.33 11.10 3.09
C GLY A 57 -0.27 10.23 2.43
N GLY A 58 0.52 9.52 3.23
CA GLY A 58 1.42 8.50 2.74
C GLY A 58 0.66 7.31 2.16
N VAL A 59 1.39 6.52 1.37
CA VAL A 59 0.85 5.29 0.76
C VAL A 59 1.63 4.11 1.31
N VAL A 60 0.92 3.13 1.89
CA VAL A 60 1.48 1.84 2.31
C VAL A 60 1.51 0.91 1.10
N PRO A 61 2.70 0.56 0.57
CA PRO A 61 2.82 -0.38 -0.53
C PRO A 61 2.47 -1.80 -0.09
N PHE A 62 1.68 -2.48 -0.92
CA PHE A 62 1.37 -3.90 -0.82
C PHE A 62 1.88 -4.63 -2.05
N ARG A 63 2.34 -5.87 -1.86
CA ARG A 63 2.57 -6.82 -2.95
C ARG A 63 1.86 -8.12 -2.64
N LEU A 64 1.36 -8.77 -3.68
CA LEU A 64 0.69 -10.07 -3.59
C LEU A 64 1.34 -11.04 -4.57
N ALA A 65 2.06 -12.02 -4.04
CA ALA A 65 2.55 -13.14 -4.85
C ALA A 65 1.48 -14.23 -4.89
N ILE A 66 1.05 -14.60 -6.09
CA ILE A 66 0.17 -15.74 -6.32
C ILE A 66 0.94 -16.76 -7.17
N GLU A 67 1.05 -17.98 -6.67
CA GLU A 67 1.83 -19.07 -7.26
C GLU A 67 0.94 -20.30 -7.48
N GLY A 68 1.28 -21.15 -8.45
CA GLY A 68 0.50 -22.34 -8.77
C GLY A 68 -0.86 -22.03 -9.40
N LEU A 69 -0.94 -20.97 -10.22
CA LEU A 69 -2.10 -20.69 -11.06
C LEU A 69 -2.12 -21.57 -12.31
N ASN A 70 -3.32 -21.84 -12.81
CA ASN A 70 -3.48 -22.25 -14.20
C ASN A 70 -3.34 -21.02 -15.10
N THR A 71 -2.95 -21.19 -16.35
CA THR A 71 -3.02 -20.10 -17.31
C THR A 71 -4.48 -19.79 -17.64
N GLY A 72 -4.82 -18.50 -17.82
CA GLY A 72 -6.18 -18.09 -18.16
C GLY A 72 -6.73 -17.00 -17.26
N SER A 73 -8.06 -16.96 -17.13
CA SER A 73 -8.77 -15.89 -16.41
C SER A 73 -8.90 -16.19 -14.93
N HIS A 74 -8.69 -15.16 -14.11
CA HIS A 74 -8.78 -15.21 -12.66
C HIS A 74 -9.51 -13.99 -12.10
N THR A 75 -9.99 -14.15 -10.87
CA THR A 75 -10.64 -13.09 -10.10
C THR A 75 -10.10 -13.03 -8.68
N ILE A 76 -9.94 -11.84 -8.14
CA ILE A 76 -9.57 -11.65 -6.74
C ILE A 76 -10.17 -10.36 -6.20
N HIS A 77 -10.52 -10.36 -4.92
CA HIS A 77 -10.98 -9.18 -4.21
C HIS A 77 -9.82 -8.48 -3.51
N ILE A 78 -9.77 -7.15 -3.58
CA ILE A 78 -8.93 -6.30 -2.75
C ILE A 78 -9.86 -5.49 -1.85
N ASN A 79 -9.85 -5.81 -0.57
CA ASN A 79 -10.71 -5.19 0.43
C ASN A 79 -9.86 -4.44 1.47
N TYR A 80 -10.34 -3.30 1.94
CA TYR A 80 -9.68 -2.55 3.01
C TYR A 80 -10.69 -1.99 3.99
N ASP A 81 -10.25 -1.80 5.23
CA ASP A 81 -11.03 -1.07 6.23
C ASP A 81 -11.02 0.43 5.90
N PHE A 82 -12.19 0.95 5.52
CA PHE A 82 -12.40 2.36 5.23
C PHE A 82 -12.51 3.18 6.52
N THR A 83 -13.30 2.68 7.47
CA THR A 83 -13.33 3.21 8.84
C THR A 83 -13.03 2.15 9.86
N ALA A 84 -12.39 2.56 10.95
CA ALA A 84 -12.27 1.77 12.16
C ALA A 84 -12.54 2.64 13.38
N GLY A 85 -13.51 2.24 14.20
CA GLY A 85 -13.98 3.05 15.33
C GLY A 85 -14.54 4.42 14.93
N GLY A 86 -15.04 4.56 13.70
CA GLY A 86 -15.59 5.81 13.15
C GLY A 86 -14.60 6.72 12.42
N HIS A 87 -13.31 6.42 12.51
CA HIS A 87 -12.24 7.23 11.91
C HIS A 87 -11.78 6.66 10.58
N LYS A 88 -11.43 7.53 9.63
CA LYS A 88 -10.97 7.12 8.29
C LYS A 88 -9.60 6.46 8.40
N ALA A 89 -9.46 5.25 7.87
CA ALA A 89 -8.23 4.46 7.93
C ALA A 89 -7.53 4.49 6.56
N TYR A 90 -7.76 3.46 5.73
CA TYR A 90 -7.45 3.55 4.31
C TYR A 90 -8.65 4.20 3.61
N ASP A 91 -8.49 5.35 2.98
CA ASP A 91 -9.60 6.03 2.31
C ASP A 91 -9.74 5.66 0.83
N PHE A 92 -8.65 5.30 0.16
CA PHE A 92 -8.66 4.76 -1.21
C PHE A 92 -7.40 3.94 -1.55
N LEU A 93 -7.42 3.26 -2.70
CA LEU A 93 -6.25 2.56 -3.24
C LEU A 93 -5.45 3.44 -4.21
N ALA A 94 -4.12 3.35 -4.09
CA ALA A 94 -3.13 4.10 -4.85
C ALA A 94 -2.16 3.16 -5.60
N SER A 95 -1.26 3.73 -6.41
CA SER A 95 -0.13 2.98 -6.97
C SER A 95 0.87 2.64 -5.86
N TRP A 96 1.44 1.43 -5.91
CA TRP A 96 2.37 0.93 -4.89
C TRP A 96 3.59 1.83 -4.67
N ASN A 97 4.00 2.57 -5.71
CA ASN A 97 5.16 3.46 -5.71
C ASN A 97 4.79 4.95 -5.62
N ALA A 98 3.54 5.29 -5.28
CA ALA A 98 3.07 6.68 -5.31
C ALA A 98 3.75 7.60 -4.28
N TRP A 99 4.22 7.05 -3.16
CA TRP A 99 4.92 7.80 -2.11
C TRP A 99 6.38 7.37 -1.93
N ARG A 100 6.59 6.05 -1.79
CA ARG A 100 7.92 5.41 -1.80
C ARG A 100 7.90 4.23 -2.74
N SER A 101 9.04 3.92 -3.36
CA SER A 101 9.17 2.85 -4.34
C SER A 101 10.02 1.70 -3.78
N PRO A 102 9.44 0.79 -2.97
CA PRO A 102 10.17 -0.37 -2.47
C PRO A 102 10.58 -1.35 -3.58
N PRO A 103 11.69 -2.08 -3.45
CA PRO A 103 12.06 -3.10 -4.41
C PRO A 103 11.05 -4.26 -4.36
N LEU A 104 10.26 -4.47 -5.42
CA LEU A 104 9.24 -5.53 -5.48
C LEU A 104 9.80 -6.94 -5.23
N CYS A 105 11.02 -7.20 -5.70
CA CYS A 105 11.75 -8.45 -5.47
C CYS A 105 12.68 -8.40 -4.24
N GLY A 106 12.53 -7.39 -3.40
CA GLY A 106 13.23 -7.27 -2.12
C GLY A 106 12.93 -8.44 -1.18
N THR A 107 13.84 -8.65 -0.24
CA THR A 107 13.76 -9.69 0.79
C THR A 107 12.67 -9.40 1.83
N GLY A 108 12.39 -10.40 2.67
CA GLY A 108 11.33 -10.33 3.69
C GLY A 108 9.96 -10.76 3.17
N GLY A 109 8.96 -10.65 4.04
CA GLY A 109 7.60 -11.09 3.78
C GLY A 109 7.41 -12.60 3.89
N GLY A 110 6.22 -13.07 3.54
CA GLY A 110 5.85 -14.50 3.62
C GLY A 110 6.03 -15.26 2.31
N GLY A 111 6.32 -14.55 1.21
CA GLY A 111 6.40 -15.15 -0.12
C GLY A 111 6.91 -14.17 -1.15
N ARG A 112 8.20 -14.25 -1.45
CA ARG A 112 8.79 -13.62 -2.64
C ARG A 112 8.37 -14.42 -3.87
N SER A 113 7.85 -13.75 -4.89
CA SER A 113 7.41 -14.43 -6.11
C SER A 113 8.55 -15.22 -6.77
N SER A 114 8.21 -16.37 -7.35
CA SER A 114 9.09 -17.23 -8.13
C SER A 114 9.64 -16.54 -9.39
N MET A 115 8.98 -15.48 -9.86
CA MET A 115 9.42 -14.66 -10.99
C MET A 115 10.61 -13.73 -10.65
N CYS A 116 10.96 -13.58 -9.38
CA CYS A 116 12.08 -12.73 -8.99
C CYS A 116 13.44 -13.46 -9.14
N PRO A 117 14.55 -12.74 -9.43
CA PRO A 117 14.71 -11.28 -9.40
C PRO A 117 14.28 -10.55 -10.68
N GLY A 118 14.06 -11.26 -11.79
CA GLY A 118 13.74 -10.68 -13.10
C GLY A 118 12.25 -10.77 -13.41
N LEU A 119 11.47 -9.84 -12.86
CA LEU A 119 10.04 -9.76 -13.20
C LEU A 119 9.87 -9.53 -14.72
N PRO A 120 8.87 -10.16 -15.36
CA PRO A 120 8.57 -9.94 -16.78
C PRO A 120 8.06 -8.52 -17.03
N GLY A 121 7.60 -8.21 -18.25
CA GLY A 121 6.89 -6.96 -18.51
C GLY A 121 5.66 -6.82 -17.61
N SER A 122 5.44 -5.61 -17.09
CA SER A 122 4.25 -5.30 -16.28
C SER A 122 3.08 -4.83 -17.12
N SER A 123 1.87 -5.12 -16.67
CA SER A 123 0.64 -4.42 -17.07
C SER A 123 0.10 -3.59 -15.89
N SER A 124 -0.65 -2.52 -16.16
CA SER A 124 -1.29 -1.74 -15.09
C SER A 124 -2.67 -1.24 -15.48
N HIS A 125 -3.56 -1.14 -14.51
CA HIS A 125 -4.92 -0.64 -14.68
C HIS A 125 -5.24 0.41 -13.62
N ALA A 126 -5.96 1.47 -14.00
CA ALA A 126 -6.39 2.48 -13.03
C ALA A 126 -7.45 1.88 -12.09
N PHE A 127 -7.38 2.26 -10.81
CA PHE A 127 -8.53 2.05 -9.93
C PHE A 127 -9.66 2.99 -10.37
N PRO A 128 -10.93 2.53 -10.42
CA PRO A 128 -12.06 3.42 -10.63
C PRO A 128 -12.12 4.53 -9.57
N ALA A 129 -12.67 5.69 -9.96
CA ALA A 129 -12.99 6.76 -9.02
C ALA A 129 -14.02 6.25 -8.00
N ASP A 130 -13.86 6.66 -6.74
CA ASP A 130 -14.78 6.30 -5.67
C ASP A 130 -15.74 7.46 -5.34
N PRO A 131 -17.02 7.38 -5.75
CA PRO A 131 -18.00 8.43 -5.49
C PRO A 131 -18.53 8.41 -4.05
N TYR A 132 -18.08 7.49 -3.18
CA TYR A 132 -18.58 7.36 -1.82
C TYR A 132 -18.40 8.66 -1.02
N VAL A 133 -19.40 8.97 -0.20
CA VAL A 133 -19.42 10.15 0.68
C VAL A 133 -19.51 9.69 2.12
N ALA A 134 -18.55 10.14 2.93
CA ALA A 134 -18.51 9.91 4.36
C ALA A 134 -18.49 11.26 5.09
N ASN A 135 -19.42 11.44 6.02
CA ASN A 135 -19.52 12.66 6.84
C ASN A 135 -19.56 13.97 6.02
N GLY A 136 -20.14 13.93 4.81
CA GLY A 136 -20.28 15.09 3.93
C GLY A 136 -19.08 15.38 3.01
N LEU A 137 -18.00 14.59 3.10
CA LEU A 137 -16.84 14.66 2.21
C LEU A 137 -16.75 13.40 1.34
N SER A 138 -16.28 13.53 0.11
CA SER A 138 -16.23 12.43 -0.85
C SER A 138 -14.84 11.80 -0.94
N VAL A 139 -14.78 10.49 -1.20
CA VAL A 139 -13.51 9.81 -1.46
C VAL A 139 -12.85 10.37 -2.72
N THR A 140 -13.61 10.66 -3.78
CA THR A 140 -13.09 11.38 -4.96
C THR A 140 -12.42 12.71 -4.59
N GLY A 141 -12.94 13.45 -3.61
CA GLY A 141 -12.31 14.66 -3.12
C GLY A 141 -11.00 14.39 -2.39
N ALA A 142 -10.93 13.31 -1.58
CA ALA A 142 -9.69 12.86 -0.94
C ALA A 142 -8.63 12.44 -1.97
N GLU A 143 -9.05 11.73 -3.03
CA GLU A 143 -8.20 11.33 -4.15
C GLU A 143 -7.56 12.56 -4.82
N VAL A 144 -8.37 13.57 -5.15
CA VAL A 144 -7.90 14.84 -5.74
C VAL A 144 -6.99 15.60 -4.77
N TRP A 145 -7.38 15.68 -3.50
CA TRP A 145 -6.63 16.38 -2.47
C TRP A 145 -5.23 15.78 -2.25
N SER A 146 -5.11 14.46 -2.29
CA SER A 146 -3.81 13.78 -2.18
C SER A 146 -2.94 13.99 -3.43
N GLY A 147 -3.55 14.01 -4.62
CA GLY A 147 -2.86 13.97 -5.90
C GLY A 147 -2.08 12.68 -6.16
N MET A 148 -2.28 11.62 -5.36
CA MET A 148 -1.56 10.36 -5.50
C MET A 148 -2.02 9.60 -6.75
N SER A 149 -1.07 8.99 -7.47
CA SER A 149 -1.42 8.12 -8.60
C SER A 149 -2.16 6.87 -8.11
N ARG A 150 -3.12 6.37 -8.92
CA ARG A 150 -4.02 5.27 -8.53
C ARG A 150 -4.09 4.15 -9.57
N ARG A 151 -3.10 3.26 -9.55
CA ARG A 151 -3.06 2.08 -10.45
C ARG A 151 -2.67 0.81 -9.72
N LEU A 152 -3.32 -0.29 -10.08
CA LEU A 152 -2.86 -1.64 -9.78
C LEU A 152 -1.88 -2.08 -10.86
N THR A 153 -0.73 -2.62 -10.46
CA THR A 153 0.27 -3.17 -11.39
C THR A 153 0.35 -4.68 -11.22
N ILE A 154 0.48 -5.39 -12.34
CA ILE A 154 0.63 -6.85 -12.39
C ILE A 154 1.86 -7.25 -13.22
N TRP A 155 2.53 -8.32 -12.81
CA TRP A 155 3.55 -9.05 -13.56
C TRP A 155 3.11 -10.50 -13.74
N GLY A 156 3.53 -11.14 -14.84
CA GLY A 156 3.12 -12.52 -15.16
C GLY A 156 1.67 -12.64 -15.66
N GLY A 157 1.04 -11.50 -15.96
CA GLY A 157 -0.36 -11.43 -16.33
C GLY A 157 -0.78 -10.05 -16.83
N THR A 158 -2.07 -9.89 -17.12
CA THR A 158 -2.70 -8.63 -17.55
C THR A 158 -3.98 -8.40 -16.78
N ILE A 159 -4.15 -7.22 -16.18
CA ILE A 159 -5.42 -6.82 -15.56
C ILE A 159 -6.40 -6.49 -16.69
N THR A 160 -7.55 -7.16 -16.70
CA THR A 160 -8.58 -6.97 -17.73
C THR A 160 -9.66 -6.00 -17.28
N SER A 161 -10.00 -5.97 -15.99
CA SER A 161 -10.89 -4.96 -15.42
C SER A 161 -10.74 -4.87 -13.90
N ILE A 162 -11.15 -3.73 -13.36
CA ILE A 162 -11.34 -3.50 -11.92
C ILE A 162 -12.73 -2.90 -11.74
N SER A 163 -13.54 -3.48 -10.87
CA SER A 163 -14.86 -2.97 -10.51
C SER A 163 -14.93 -2.61 -9.03
N GLY A 164 -15.85 -1.70 -8.68
CA GLY A 164 -15.97 -1.13 -7.33
C GLY A 164 -15.32 0.26 -7.19
N PRO A 165 -15.09 0.74 -5.95
CA PRO A 165 -15.26 -0.04 -4.72
C PRO A 165 -16.74 -0.14 -4.31
N VAL A 166 -17.10 -1.24 -3.66
CA VAL A 166 -18.37 -1.36 -2.92
C VAL A 166 -18.08 -1.14 -1.44
N HIS A 167 -18.73 -0.13 -0.86
CA HIS A 167 -18.63 0.16 0.58
C HIS A 167 -19.65 -0.65 1.37
N GLY A 168 -19.26 -1.09 2.57
CA GLY A 168 -20.12 -1.81 3.51
C GLY A 168 -19.81 -1.45 4.95
N GLY A 169 -20.82 -1.52 5.83
CA GLY A 169 -20.70 -1.11 7.23
C GLY A 169 -21.05 0.36 7.47
N SER A 170 -20.90 0.81 8.72
CA SER A 170 -21.24 2.17 9.14
C SER A 170 -19.98 3.03 9.27
N VAL A 171 -20.01 4.24 8.69
CA VAL A 171 -18.90 5.20 8.78
C VAL A 171 -18.61 5.69 10.20
N ASN A 172 -19.54 5.51 11.13
CA ASN A 172 -19.37 5.86 12.55
C ASN A 172 -18.88 4.67 13.38
N ALA A 173 -18.59 3.53 12.75
CA ALA A 173 -18.09 2.32 13.38
C ALA A 173 -16.96 1.72 12.52
N ASN A 174 -17.06 0.44 12.21
CA ASN A 174 -16.18 -0.19 11.23
C ASN A 174 -16.90 -0.28 9.89
N SER A 175 -16.19 0.04 8.82
CA SER A 175 -16.66 -0.08 7.45
C SER A 175 -15.52 -0.48 6.53
N THR A 176 -15.86 -1.04 5.37
CA THR A 176 -14.91 -1.54 4.39
C THR A 176 -15.23 -1.04 3.00
N ALA A 177 -14.25 -1.04 2.12
CA ALA A 177 -14.43 -0.92 0.68
C ALA A 177 -13.78 -2.10 -0.05
N ASP A 178 -14.47 -2.62 -1.08
CA ASP A 178 -14.06 -3.82 -1.81
C ASP A 178 -14.00 -3.59 -3.32
N TYR A 179 -12.87 -3.91 -3.92
CA TYR A 179 -12.66 -3.95 -5.36
C TYR A 179 -12.59 -5.39 -5.87
N VAL A 180 -13.24 -5.67 -6.99
CA VAL A 180 -13.05 -6.96 -7.70
C VAL A 180 -12.13 -6.74 -8.89
N VAL A 181 -11.01 -7.45 -8.89
CA VAL A 181 -10.00 -7.42 -9.95
C VAL A 181 -10.14 -8.66 -10.81
N HIS A 182 -10.30 -8.45 -12.11
CA HIS A 182 -10.19 -9.50 -13.13
C HIS A 182 -8.84 -9.39 -13.81
N PHE A 183 -8.16 -10.52 -13.98
CA PHE A 183 -6.89 -10.57 -14.69
C PHE A 183 -6.72 -11.89 -15.43
N THR A 184 -5.80 -11.90 -16.38
CA THR A 184 -5.33 -13.12 -17.05
C THR A 184 -3.90 -13.41 -16.66
N SER A 185 -3.59 -14.66 -16.33
CA SER A 185 -2.23 -15.16 -16.07
C SER A 185 -1.65 -15.74 -17.36
N THR A 186 -0.36 -15.47 -17.63
CA THR A 186 0.37 -16.05 -18.78
C THR A 186 1.18 -17.28 -18.39
N GLY A 187 1.29 -17.56 -17.09
CA GLY A 187 1.99 -18.71 -16.53
C GLY A 187 1.41 -19.08 -15.16
N SER A 188 2.18 -19.81 -14.37
CA SER A 188 1.74 -20.29 -13.06
C SER A 188 1.91 -19.29 -11.91
N ALA A 189 2.43 -18.09 -12.19
CA ALA A 189 2.72 -17.09 -11.18
C ALA A 189 2.30 -15.69 -11.65
N VAL A 190 1.74 -14.91 -10.73
CA VAL A 190 1.56 -13.47 -10.90
C VAL A 190 2.03 -12.74 -9.65
N LEU A 191 2.51 -11.52 -9.84
CA LEU A 191 2.76 -10.58 -8.76
C LEU A 191 1.87 -9.38 -9.00
N LEU A 192 1.05 -9.00 -8.01
CA LEU A 192 0.29 -7.77 -8.04
C LEU A 192 0.89 -6.78 -7.03
N ALA A 193 0.85 -5.48 -7.33
CA ALA A 193 1.25 -4.43 -6.40
C ALA A 193 0.35 -3.21 -6.49
N TRP A 194 -0.07 -2.71 -5.33
CA TRP A 194 -0.86 -1.49 -5.14
C TRP A 194 -0.44 -0.80 -3.84
N GLY A 195 -1.06 0.32 -3.52
CA GLY A 195 -0.89 1.00 -2.25
C GLY A 195 -2.22 1.25 -1.57
N GLY A 196 -2.23 1.25 -0.24
CA GLY A 196 -3.33 1.82 0.56
C GLY A 196 -2.97 3.23 0.97
N HIS A 197 -3.75 4.23 0.58
CA HIS A 197 -3.54 5.60 1.01
C HIS A 197 -4.06 5.79 2.43
N LEU A 198 -3.23 6.37 3.29
CA LEU A 198 -3.60 6.66 4.68
C LEU A 198 -4.37 7.97 4.73
N ALA A 199 -5.61 7.91 5.23
CA ALA A 199 -6.50 9.05 5.27
C ALA A 199 -5.88 10.28 5.94
N GLN A 200 -6.01 11.43 5.29
CA GLN A 200 -5.46 12.71 5.78
C GLN A 200 -6.47 13.44 6.64
N SER A 201 -6.10 13.75 7.89
CA SER A 201 -6.92 14.59 8.77
C SER A 201 -7.13 16.00 8.22
N GLY A 202 -6.26 16.49 7.35
CA GLY A 202 -6.37 17.76 6.65
C GLY A 202 -7.51 17.78 5.63
N TYR A 203 -7.81 16.64 5.02
CA TYR A 203 -9.00 16.48 4.18
C TYR A 203 -10.22 16.09 5.04
N TRP A 204 -10.12 14.96 5.74
CA TRP A 204 -11.21 14.41 6.52
C TRP A 204 -11.48 15.26 7.76
N ASP A 205 -12.68 15.82 7.78
CA ASP A 205 -13.24 16.77 8.75
C ASP A 205 -12.60 18.16 8.81
N ARG A 206 -11.26 18.32 8.77
CA ARG A 206 -10.67 19.67 8.80
C ARG A 206 -11.00 20.53 7.58
N ALA A 207 -11.12 19.94 6.39
CA ALA A 207 -11.53 20.68 5.20
C ALA A 207 -12.97 21.23 5.31
N ALA A 208 -13.79 20.62 6.18
CA ALA A 208 -15.12 21.07 6.52
C ALA A 208 -15.18 21.90 7.83
N GLY A 209 -14.02 22.30 8.39
CA GLY A 209 -13.94 23.07 9.63
C GLY A 209 -14.12 22.25 10.92
N GLY A 210 -14.09 20.92 10.82
CA GLY A 210 -14.25 19.98 11.92
C GLY A 210 -12.93 19.59 12.63
N ALA A 211 -13.01 18.52 13.43
CA ALA A 211 -11.87 17.93 14.12
C ALA A 211 -10.94 17.18 13.14
N ARG A 212 -9.85 16.58 13.65
CA ARG A 212 -9.06 15.62 12.85
C ARG A 212 -9.85 14.32 12.70
N ASP A 213 -9.90 13.75 11.50
CA ASP A 213 -10.53 12.45 11.25
C ASP A 213 -9.79 11.57 10.22
N GLY A 214 -8.45 11.62 10.22
CA GLY A 214 -7.60 10.77 9.38
C GLY A 214 -7.09 9.50 10.06
N ALA A 215 -6.18 8.78 9.41
CA ALA A 215 -5.65 7.50 9.90
C ALA A 215 -4.96 7.62 11.28
N SER A 216 -4.51 8.83 11.62
CA SER A 216 -3.87 9.14 12.91
C SER A 216 -4.86 9.33 14.06
N THR A 217 -6.17 9.21 13.84
CA THR A 217 -7.17 9.25 14.92
C THR A 217 -7.73 7.86 15.24
N VAL A 218 -7.52 6.88 14.36
CA VAL A 218 -7.88 5.50 14.63
C VAL A 218 -7.03 4.94 15.79
N SER A 219 -7.68 4.35 16.78
CA SER A 219 -7.01 3.78 17.96
C SER A 219 -6.64 2.30 17.77
N GLY A 220 -5.43 1.90 18.17
CA GLY A 220 -5.00 0.49 18.18
C GLY A 220 -4.50 -0.02 16.82
N ALA A 221 -4.84 -1.28 16.52
CA ALA A 221 -4.49 -2.00 15.29
C ALA A 221 -5.70 -2.49 14.44
N PRO A 222 -6.87 -1.82 14.43
CA PRO A 222 -8.09 -2.44 13.89
C PRO A 222 -8.20 -2.43 12.36
N TRP A 223 -7.25 -1.82 11.62
CA TRP A 223 -7.44 -1.60 10.19
C TRP A 223 -6.49 -2.43 9.32
N HIS A 224 -7.07 -3.15 8.36
CA HIS A 224 -6.42 -4.15 7.54
C HIS A 224 -6.62 -3.87 6.04
N MET A 225 -5.64 -4.30 5.27
CA MET A 225 -5.75 -4.60 3.84
C MET A 225 -5.93 -6.10 3.67
N ARG A 226 -6.81 -6.52 2.78
CA ARG A 226 -7.17 -7.93 2.57
C ARG A 226 -7.19 -8.27 1.10
N THR A 227 -6.82 -9.50 0.80
CA THR A 227 -7.06 -10.14 -0.49
C THR A 227 -7.92 -11.36 -0.26
N LEU A 228 -9.07 -11.43 -0.94
CA LEU A 228 -10.11 -12.42 -0.65
C LEU A 228 -10.55 -13.13 -1.93
N ASN A 229 -11.12 -14.32 -1.77
CA ASN A 229 -11.92 -15.01 -2.79
C ASN A 229 -11.22 -15.17 -4.15
N LEU A 230 -9.92 -15.52 -4.16
CA LEU A 230 -9.24 -15.92 -5.40
C LEU A 230 -10.06 -17.03 -6.08
N ASP A 231 -10.50 -16.77 -7.31
CA ASP A 231 -11.36 -17.64 -8.11
C ASP A 231 -12.60 -18.15 -7.36
N ASN A 232 -13.17 -17.30 -6.49
CA ASN A 232 -14.35 -17.60 -5.68
C ASN A 232 -14.18 -18.79 -4.71
N ALA A 233 -12.93 -19.20 -4.41
CA ALA A 233 -12.67 -20.41 -3.64
C ALA A 233 -12.57 -20.18 -2.11
N GLY A 234 -12.48 -18.94 -1.63
CA GLY A 234 -12.43 -18.55 -0.21
C GLY A 234 -11.23 -19.06 0.64
N ALA A 235 -10.57 -20.15 0.23
CA ALA A 235 -9.57 -20.88 1.02
C ALA A 235 -8.15 -20.27 0.99
N ARG A 236 -8.00 -19.04 0.50
CA ARG A 236 -6.70 -18.37 0.27
C ARG A 236 -6.73 -16.88 0.63
N ASN A 237 -7.59 -16.52 1.55
CA ASN A 237 -7.71 -15.16 2.05
C ASN A 237 -6.45 -14.78 2.84
N GLN A 238 -6.00 -13.54 2.67
CA GLN A 238 -4.87 -12.97 3.40
C GLN A 238 -5.26 -11.58 3.90
N ASP A 239 -4.71 -11.18 5.04
CA ASP A 239 -4.91 -9.85 5.60
C ASP A 239 -3.63 -9.33 6.25
N ARG A 240 -3.39 -8.01 6.16
CA ARG A 240 -2.26 -7.35 6.81
C ARG A 240 -2.74 -6.08 7.49
N SER A 241 -2.31 -5.89 8.74
CA SER A 241 -2.73 -4.75 9.55
C SER A 241 -1.59 -3.75 9.75
N ILE A 242 -1.97 -2.52 10.04
CA ILE A 242 -1.06 -1.46 10.46
C ILE A 242 -1.64 -0.82 11.73
N GLN A 243 -0.74 -0.50 12.65
CA GLN A 243 -1.10 0.11 13.92
C GLN A 243 -0.94 1.63 13.86
N ARG A 244 -1.71 2.32 14.69
CA ARG A 244 -1.59 3.76 14.88
C ARG A 244 -0.17 4.23 15.21
N SER A 245 0.61 3.41 15.90
CA SER A 245 2.00 3.71 16.26
C SER A 245 2.93 3.85 15.04
N ALA A 246 2.59 3.28 13.89
CA ALA A 246 3.33 3.46 12.64
C ALA A 246 3.05 4.82 11.97
N ILE A 247 2.04 5.56 12.43
CA ILE A 247 1.60 6.82 11.78
C ILE A 247 2.33 8.02 12.40
N VAL A 248 3.17 8.70 11.61
CA VAL A 248 4.01 9.84 12.02
C VAL A 248 3.72 11.10 11.19
N GLY A 249 2.96 12.02 11.78
CA GLY A 249 2.61 13.29 11.14
C GLY A 249 1.68 13.14 9.94
N GLU A 250 1.70 14.14 9.06
CA GLU A 250 0.81 14.27 7.91
C GLU A 250 1.59 14.96 6.77
N LEU A 251 1.40 14.51 5.53
CA LEU A 251 2.00 15.14 4.37
C LEU A 251 1.40 16.53 4.13
N ALA A 252 2.24 17.46 3.65
CA ALA A 252 1.76 18.75 3.21
C ALA A 252 0.84 18.59 2.00
N VAL A 253 -0.24 19.38 1.98
CA VAL A 253 -1.23 19.36 0.91
C VAL A 253 -0.57 19.79 -0.40
N ASN A 254 -0.80 19.04 -1.48
CA ASN A 254 -0.60 19.54 -2.83
C ASN A 254 -1.75 20.49 -3.17
N VAL A 255 -1.83 21.65 -2.50
CA VAL A 255 -2.71 22.74 -2.96
C VAL A 255 -2.06 23.25 -4.25
N PRO A 256 -2.71 23.16 -5.42
CA PRO A 256 -2.29 24.00 -6.53
C PRO A 256 -2.34 25.41 -5.99
N ALA A 257 -1.19 26.10 -5.93
CA ALA A 257 -1.09 27.42 -5.34
C ALA A 257 -2.34 28.22 -5.72
N THR A 258 -3.12 28.65 -4.71
CA THR A 258 -4.23 29.57 -4.93
C THR A 258 -3.69 30.63 -5.87
N PRO A 259 -4.28 30.85 -7.08
CA PRO A 259 -3.76 31.86 -7.97
C PRO A 259 -3.72 33.14 -7.16
N THR A 260 -2.51 33.64 -6.88
CA THR A 260 -2.33 34.93 -6.24
C THR A 260 -3.22 35.87 -7.02
N PRO A 261 -4.23 36.51 -6.39
CA PRO A 261 -5.12 37.38 -7.12
C PRO A 261 -4.24 38.35 -7.90
N ARG A 262 -4.33 38.28 -9.22
CA ARG A 262 -3.60 39.18 -10.12
C ARG A 262 -3.85 40.58 -9.56
N PRO A 263 -2.80 41.37 -9.24
CA PRO A 263 -3.00 42.72 -8.75
C PRO A 263 -3.98 43.41 -9.69
N THR A 264 -5.11 43.85 -9.15
CA THR A 264 -6.08 44.64 -9.91
C THR A 264 -5.29 45.82 -10.47
N ALA A 265 -5.20 45.92 -11.79
CA ALA A 265 -4.59 47.07 -12.43
C ALA A 265 -5.25 48.33 -11.84
N PRO A 266 -4.49 49.36 -11.46
CA PRO A 266 -5.08 50.60 -10.97
C PRO A 266 -6.14 51.09 -11.96
N GLN A 267 -7.37 51.32 -11.48
CA GLN A 267 -8.39 51.96 -12.29
C GLN A 267 -7.83 53.28 -12.82
N ALA A 268 -7.97 53.49 -14.13
CA ALA A 268 -7.66 54.77 -14.75
C ALA A 268 -8.42 55.89 -14.01
N PRO A 269 -7.79 57.05 -13.74
CA PRO A 269 -8.47 58.16 -13.07
C PRO A 269 -9.71 58.55 -13.87
N GLY A 270 -10.87 58.52 -13.21
CA GLY A 270 -12.09 59.13 -13.75
C GLY A 270 -11.90 60.65 -13.91
N PRO A 271 -12.62 61.29 -14.84
CA PRO A 271 -12.43 62.71 -15.13
C PRO A 271 -12.77 63.57 -13.91
N THR A 272 -11.80 64.36 -13.45
CA THR A 272 -11.95 65.35 -12.39
C THR A 272 -12.95 66.44 -12.80
N PRO A 273 -13.94 66.81 -11.97
CA PRO A 273 -14.79 67.95 -12.25
C PRO A 273 -14.04 69.27 -12.01
N THR A 274 -14.06 70.14 -13.02
CA THR A 274 -13.51 71.49 -12.99
C THR A 274 -14.21 72.36 -11.95
N ARG A 275 -13.47 72.92 -10.98
CA ARG A 275 -13.94 74.03 -10.13
C ARG A 275 -13.03 75.24 -10.29
N ALA A 276 -13.67 76.38 -10.57
CA ALA A 276 -13.10 77.69 -10.82
C ALA A 276 -12.42 78.34 -9.58
N PRO A 277 -11.59 79.40 -9.75
CA PRO A 277 -10.50 79.75 -8.83
C PRO A 277 -10.87 80.79 -7.76
N GLY A 278 -10.20 80.71 -6.60
CA GLY A 278 -10.30 81.69 -5.51
C GLY A 278 -9.13 81.63 -4.52
N THR A 279 -8.23 82.62 -4.66
CA THR A 279 -7.40 83.34 -3.66
C THR A 279 -6.48 82.60 -2.66
N THR A 280 -5.18 82.63 -3.01
CA THR A 280 -3.92 82.86 -2.26
C THR A 280 -3.91 83.01 -0.71
N ASN A 281 -3.00 82.27 -0.05
CA ASN A 281 -1.87 82.80 0.76
C ASN A 281 -0.83 81.69 1.14
N PRO A 282 0.45 82.03 1.48
CA PRO A 282 1.64 81.17 1.25
C PRO A 282 2.38 80.73 2.57
N PRO A 283 3.66 80.28 2.58
CA PRO A 283 4.06 78.89 2.84
C PRO A 283 4.91 78.68 4.12
N ASN A 284 5.11 77.44 4.57
CA ASN A 284 6.21 77.08 5.49
C ASN A 284 6.74 75.65 5.26
N SER A 285 7.91 75.60 4.59
CA SER A 285 9.12 74.77 4.80
C SER A 285 9.13 73.22 4.88
N PRO A 286 10.27 72.59 4.52
CA PRO A 286 10.32 71.36 3.72
C PRO A 286 10.78 70.09 4.48
N ALA A 287 10.33 68.93 3.99
CA ALA A 287 10.77 67.61 4.43
C ALA A 287 12.04 67.14 3.68
N THR A 288 12.98 66.55 4.43
CA THR A 288 14.25 65.96 3.96
C THR A 288 14.07 64.46 3.65
N PRO A 289 14.66 63.89 2.58
CA PRO A 289 14.52 62.48 2.25
C PRO A 289 15.62 61.61 2.87
N ARG A 290 15.28 60.36 3.27
CA ARG A 290 16.25 59.32 3.68
C ARG A 290 16.53 58.35 2.52
N PRO A 291 17.78 57.90 2.32
CA PRO A 291 18.19 57.08 1.19
C PRO A 291 17.99 55.56 1.39
N PHE A 292 17.79 54.89 0.26
CA PHE A 292 17.79 53.43 0.07
C PHE A 292 19.17 52.82 0.32
N PHE A 293 19.21 51.64 0.96
CA PHE A 293 20.38 50.75 0.99
C PHE A 293 20.01 49.39 0.40
N SER A 294 20.77 48.97 -0.62
CA SER A 294 20.77 47.62 -1.22
C SER A 294 21.67 46.66 -0.42
N PRO A 295 21.37 45.34 -0.36
CA PRO A 295 22.32 44.33 0.12
C PRO A 295 23.26 43.81 -0.99
N PRO A 296 24.50 43.40 -0.67
CA PRO A 296 25.45 42.83 -1.63
C PRO A 296 25.35 41.28 -1.75
N PRO A 297 25.98 40.66 -2.77
CA PRO A 297 25.87 39.23 -3.07
C PRO A 297 27.06 38.35 -2.63
N THR A 298 26.76 37.06 -2.37
CA THR A 298 27.47 35.78 -2.61
C THR A 298 28.97 35.59 -2.25
N SER A 299 29.31 34.52 -1.50
CA SER A 299 30.09 33.34 -1.98
C SER A 299 30.63 32.41 -0.87
N THR A 300 30.95 31.21 -1.32
CA THR A 300 31.20 29.89 -0.70
C THR A 300 32.68 29.55 -0.40
N LEU A 301 32.88 28.41 0.31
CA LEU A 301 34.05 27.52 0.45
C LEU A 301 35.11 27.91 1.51
N GLY A 302 35.68 27.01 2.32
CA GLY A 302 35.60 25.54 2.36
C GLY A 302 36.42 24.94 3.54
N ARG A 303 36.35 23.60 3.61
CA ARG A 303 37.20 22.58 4.30
C ARG A 303 37.83 22.90 5.66
N ASP A 304 37.63 21.98 6.62
CA ASP A 304 38.75 21.16 7.09
C ASP A 304 38.31 19.83 7.74
N ILE A 305 39.20 18.86 7.58
CA ILE A 305 39.16 17.44 7.95
C ILE A 305 39.71 17.27 9.37
N ALA A 306 39.16 16.35 10.16
CA ALA A 306 39.95 15.59 11.13
C ALA A 306 39.26 14.26 11.49
N ASP A 307 40.04 13.19 11.35
CA ASP A 307 39.78 11.78 11.67
C ASP A 307 39.54 11.50 13.17
N GLY A 308 38.98 10.32 13.45
CA GLY A 308 38.87 9.77 14.82
C GLY A 308 38.25 8.37 14.88
N ASP A 309 39.05 7.36 14.52
CA ASP A 309 39.11 5.96 14.96
C ASP A 309 37.92 5.23 15.64
N ALA A 310 37.52 4.13 14.96
CA ALA A 310 37.48 2.72 15.40
C ALA A 310 36.34 2.14 16.27
N PRO A 311 36.03 0.81 16.10
CA PRO A 311 34.75 0.19 16.46
C PRO A 311 34.79 -0.66 17.75
N ASP A 312 33.67 -0.73 18.47
CA ASP A 312 33.50 -1.66 19.61
C ASP A 312 32.86 -2.99 19.15
N LEU A 313 33.70 -4.03 19.11
CA LEU A 313 33.36 -5.44 18.89
C LEU A 313 32.94 -6.06 20.23
N ARG A 314 31.66 -6.40 20.39
CA ARG A 314 31.22 -7.30 21.46
C ARG A 314 30.68 -8.62 20.92
N LEU A 315 31.62 -9.55 20.92
CA LEU A 315 31.51 -11.00 20.94
C LEU A 315 30.47 -11.48 21.97
N PHE A 316 29.48 -12.26 21.54
CA PHE A 316 28.78 -13.22 22.40
C PHE A 316 28.74 -14.59 21.72
N VAL A 317 29.44 -15.52 22.34
CA VAL A 317 29.50 -16.95 22.00
C VAL A 317 28.32 -17.68 22.63
N LEU A 318 27.77 -18.63 21.87
CA LEU A 318 26.69 -19.55 22.23
C LEU A 318 26.94 -20.35 23.51
N LEU A 319 25.87 -20.66 24.25
CA LEU A 319 25.72 -21.96 24.90
C LEU A 319 24.33 -22.55 24.61
N SER A 320 24.36 -23.76 24.07
CA SER A 320 23.24 -24.67 23.81
C SER A 320 22.87 -25.47 25.06
N ALA A 321 21.59 -25.79 25.23
CA ALA A 321 21.16 -26.96 26.02
C ALA A 321 19.81 -27.50 25.51
N VAL A 322 19.80 -28.82 25.39
CA VAL A 322 18.76 -29.72 24.86
C VAL A 322 17.82 -30.16 25.98
N GLY A 323 16.55 -30.40 25.66
CA GLY A 323 15.78 -31.51 26.27
C GLY A 323 14.38 -31.16 26.78
N GLY A 324 13.38 -31.95 26.36
CA GLY A 324 12.13 -32.08 27.12
C GLY A 324 10.85 -32.29 26.29
N ILE A 325 10.71 -33.46 25.66
CA ILE A 325 9.41 -33.98 25.19
C ILE A 325 8.56 -34.35 26.42
N ALA A 326 7.33 -33.85 26.52
CA ALA A 326 6.31 -34.45 27.37
C ALA A 326 4.92 -34.34 26.73
N ALA A 327 4.38 -35.50 26.35
CA ALA A 327 3.05 -35.70 25.82
C ALA A 327 1.99 -35.52 26.91
N TRP A 328 0.89 -34.83 26.59
CA TRP A 328 -0.29 -34.79 27.44
C TRP A 328 -1.27 -35.88 27.00
N ARG A 329 -1.42 -36.93 27.84
CA ARG A 329 -2.42 -37.98 27.69
C ARG A 329 -3.64 -37.65 28.53
N GLY A 330 -4.81 -37.83 27.93
CA GLY A 330 -6.11 -37.57 28.54
C GLY A 330 -6.46 -38.49 29.70
N ILE A 331 -7.34 -37.98 30.57
CA ILE A 331 -8.04 -38.73 31.59
C ILE A 331 -9.53 -38.72 31.22
N VAL A 332 -10.04 -39.88 30.82
CA VAL A 332 -11.46 -40.20 30.74
C VAL A 332 -11.83 -40.90 32.04
N ALA A 333 -12.67 -40.26 32.86
CA ALA A 333 -13.28 -40.91 34.01
C ALA A 333 -14.61 -41.56 33.60
N ARG A 334 -14.68 -42.89 33.71
CA ARG A 334 -15.93 -43.68 33.71
C ARG A 334 -16.12 -44.26 35.12
N ARG A 335 -17.27 -44.02 35.74
CA ARG A 335 -18.24 -45.04 36.22
C ARG A 335 -19.20 -44.48 37.27
N GLY A 336 -20.47 -44.79 37.07
CA GLY A 336 -21.53 -44.69 38.08
C GLY A 336 -22.85 -45.21 37.52
N ARG A 337 -22.97 -46.54 37.35
CA ARG A 337 -24.26 -47.22 37.15
C ARG A 337 -24.92 -47.39 38.52
N GLY A 338 -26.12 -46.84 38.69
CA GLY A 338 -27.09 -47.24 39.72
C GLY A 338 -28.36 -47.72 39.02
N ALA A 339 -28.72 -48.98 39.25
CA ALA A 339 -29.94 -49.61 38.75
C ALA A 339 -31.16 -49.29 39.66
N PRO A 340 -32.41 -49.49 39.18
CA PRO A 340 -33.62 -49.04 39.85
C PRO A 340 -34.25 -50.11 40.75
N ARG A 341 -35.02 -49.70 41.76
CA ARG A 341 -36.10 -50.50 42.37
C ARG A 341 -37.23 -49.60 42.89
N ASN A 342 -38.43 -50.01 42.48
CA ASN A 342 -39.81 -49.71 42.92
C ASN A 342 -40.33 -48.28 42.75
#